data_AF-A0A7C6ZZB4-F1
#
_entry.id   AF-A0A7C6ZZB4-F1
#
_cell.length_a   1.000
_cell.length_b   1.000
_cell.length_c   1.000
_cell.angle_alpha   90.00
_cell.angle_beta   90.00
_cell.angle_gamma   90.00
#
_symmetry.space_group_name_H-M   'P 1'
#
loop_
_entity.id
_entity.type
_entity.pdbx_description
1 polymer ?
#
loop_
_entity_poly.entity_id
_entity_poly.type
_entity_poly.pdbx_seq_one_letter_code
_entity_poly.pdbx_strand_id
1 'polypeptide(L)'
;MPELLEYKCPSCGGAIKFDSRIQKMKCPYCDTEFEMETLKAYDEVLKDEQPDDMIWETRAGTEWDESEAANINSYICNSCGGEIVADANTAATSCPFCNNPVVMVGKLSGLLRPDYVIPFKLDKKAAIEGLSKHLQGKRLLPKIFKDQNHIQEIKGIYVPFWLFNADTSANIRYRATKVRSWSDSNYIYTETRYYSVQRSGSLRFERVP
;
A
#
# COMPACT_ATOMS: atom_id res chain seq x y z
N MET A 1 -9.16 26.23 19.58
CA MET A 1 -7.83 25.59 19.53
C MET A 1 -7.24 25.94 18.18
N PRO A 2 -5.97 26.35 18.06
CA PRO A 2 -5.39 26.64 16.76
C PRO A 2 -5.36 25.34 15.94
N GLU A 3 -6.12 25.31 14.85
CA GLU A 3 -6.01 24.26 13.84
C GLU A 3 -4.58 24.27 13.32
N LEU A 4 -3.89 23.14 13.48
CA LEU A 4 -2.56 22.96 12.93
C LEU A 4 -2.72 22.77 11.42
N LEU A 5 -2.68 23.87 10.67
CA LEU A 5 -2.83 23.88 9.22
C LEU A 5 -1.54 23.37 8.56
N GLU A 6 -1.56 22.12 8.09
CA GLU A 6 -0.50 21.52 7.31
C GLU A 6 -0.71 21.78 5.82
N TYR A 7 0.14 22.60 5.21
CA TYR A 7 0.09 22.88 3.77
C TYR A 7 1.10 22.03 3.00
N LYS A 8 0.63 21.42 1.90
CA LYS A 8 1.48 20.75 0.91
C LYS A 8 2.00 21.71 -0.13
N CYS A 9 3.20 21.45 -0.63
CA CYS A 9 3.72 22.12 -1.80
C CYS A 9 2.95 21.69 -3.07
N PRO A 10 2.31 22.60 -3.81
CA PRO A 10 1.65 22.29 -5.08
C PRO A 10 2.61 21.72 -6.14
N SER A 11 3.90 22.11 -6.10
CA SER A 11 4.89 21.71 -7.10
C SER A 11 5.51 20.33 -6.87
N CYS A 12 5.61 19.87 -5.61
CA CYS A 12 6.31 18.61 -5.30
C CYS A 12 5.65 17.73 -4.24
N GLY A 13 4.52 18.14 -3.66
CA GLY A 13 3.80 17.40 -2.62
C GLY A 13 4.50 17.33 -1.26
N GLY A 14 5.68 17.94 -1.11
CA GLY A 14 6.41 17.97 0.16
C GLY A 14 5.79 18.90 1.21
N ALA A 15 6.04 18.61 2.49
CA ALA A 15 5.62 19.47 3.59
C ALA A 15 6.35 20.83 3.55
N ILE A 16 5.59 21.93 3.52
CA ILE A 16 6.16 23.28 3.50
C ILE A 16 6.38 23.77 4.94
N LYS A 17 7.48 24.51 5.16
CA LYS A 17 7.78 25.14 6.45
C LYS A 17 7.72 26.66 6.31
N PHE A 18 7.25 27.33 7.36
CA PHE A 18 7.28 28.79 7.44
C PHE A 18 8.71 29.27 7.71
N ASP A 19 9.23 30.16 6.87
CA ASP A 19 10.51 30.84 7.12
C ASP A 19 10.24 32.23 7.70
N SER A 20 10.67 32.46 8.95
CA SER A 20 10.46 33.71 9.67
C SER A 20 11.23 34.90 9.10
N ARG A 21 12.27 34.67 8.29
CA ARG A 21 13.06 35.76 7.67
C ARG A 21 12.39 36.34 6.43
N ILE A 22 11.73 35.48 5.67
CA ILE A 22 11.10 35.83 4.38
C ILE A 22 9.59 36.09 4.58
N GLN A 23 9.03 35.68 5.74
CA GLN A 23 7.59 35.68 6.03
C GLN A 23 6.76 34.92 4.98
N LYS A 24 7.39 33.94 4.32
CA LYS A 24 6.81 33.10 3.28
C LYS A 24 6.96 31.63 3.65
N MET A 25 6.13 30.80 3.01
CA MET A 25 6.16 29.35 3.16
C MET A 25 7.16 28.80 2.14
N LYS A 26 8.30 28.26 2.60
CA LYS A 26 9.39 27.77 1.74
C LYS A 26 9.47 26.25 1.78
N CYS A 27 9.44 25.62 0.60
CA CYS A 27 9.62 24.18 0.50
C CYS A 27 11.11 23.80 0.56
N PRO A 28 11.55 22.92 1.48
CA PRO A 28 12.96 22.52 1.59
C PRO A 28 13.41 21.56 0.49
N TYR A 29 12.49 21.05 -0.35
CA TYR A 29 12.78 20.04 -1.37
C TYR A 29 12.91 20.63 -2.78
N CYS A 30 12.06 21.61 -3.13
CA CYS A 30 12.04 22.23 -4.45
C CYS A 30 12.34 23.75 -4.42
N ASP A 31 12.69 24.28 -3.24
CA ASP A 31 12.99 25.69 -2.98
C ASP A 31 11.90 26.70 -3.43
N THR A 32 10.70 26.22 -3.75
CA THR A 32 9.59 27.09 -4.15
C THR A 32 9.06 27.85 -2.94
N GLU A 33 8.81 29.14 -3.14
CA GLU A 33 8.30 30.07 -2.12
C GLU A 33 6.85 30.40 -2.43
N PHE A 34 5.99 30.26 -1.43
CA PHE A 34 4.56 30.55 -1.54
C PHE A 34 4.14 31.59 -0.49
N GLU A 35 3.19 32.43 -0.86
CA GLU A 35 2.51 33.33 0.06
C GLU A 35 1.38 32.59 0.77
N MET A 36 1.14 32.89 2.04
CA MET A 36 0.14 32.18 2.84
C MET A 36 -1.28 32.28 2.25
N GLU A 37 -1.62 33.40 1.63
CA GLU A 37 -2.93 33.60 1.00
C GLU A 37 -3.13 32.70 -0.21
N THR A 38 -2.09 32.55 -1.05
CA THR A 38 -2.14 31.65 -2.21
C THR A 38 -2.32 30.19 -1.78
N LEU A 39 -1.63 29.73 -0.74
CA LEU A 39 -1.78 28.36 -0.25
C LEU A 39 -3.18 28.08 0.34
N LYS A 40 -3.78 29.07 1.03
CA LYS A 40 -5.16 28.94 1.54
C LYS A 40 -6.17 28.80 0.41
N ALA A 41 -6.05 29.62 -0.63
CA ALA A 41 -6.93 29.56 -1.79
C ALA A 41 -6.82 28.20 -2.52
N TYR A 42 -5.60 27.65 -2.64
CA TYR A 42 -5.41 26.32 -3.22
C TYR A 42 -6.01 25.20 -2.34
N ASP A 43 -5.88 25.29 -1.01
CA ASP A 43 -6.45 24.31 -0.07
C ASP A 43 -7.99 24.34 -0.04
N GLU A 44 -8.61 25.51 -0.21
CA GLU A 44 -10.07 25.65 -0.33
C GLU A 44 -10.59 24.97 -1.60
N VAL A 45 -9.93 25.15 -2.75
CA VAL A 45 -10.32 24.51 -4.02
C VAL A 45 -10.20 22.99 -3.95
N LEU A 46 -9.16 22.46 -3.29
CA LEU A 46 -8.95 21.02 -3.14
C LEU A 46 -9.99 20.35 -2.22
N LYS A 47 -10.58 21.10 -1.27
CA LYS A 47 -11.64 20.59 -0.39
C LYS A 47 -13.01 20.50 -1.08
N ASP A 48 -13.20 21.28 -2.14
CA ASP A 48 -14.45 21.30 -2.94
C ASP A 48 -14.47 20.25 -4.07
N GLU A 49 -13.38 19.51 -4.30
CA GLU A 49 -13.40 18.36 -5.22
C GLU A 49 -14.36 17.29 -4.68
N GLN A 50 -15.41 16.99 -5.45
CA GLN A 50 -16.36 15.94 -5.08
C GLN A 50 -15.64 14.59 -5.00
N PRO A 51 -15.86 13.81 -3.92
CA PRO A 51 -15.31 12.47 -3.85
C PRO A 51 -15.86 11.63 -5.01
N ASP A 52 -15.00 10.84 -5.65
CA ASP A 52 -15.45 9.84 -6.62
C ASP A 52 -16.44 8.89 -5.93
N ASP A 53 -17.67 8.82 -6.46
CA ASP A 53 -18.75 7.92 -6.01
C ASP A 53 -18.44 6.46 -6.42
N MET A 54 -17.36 5.91 -5.88
CA MET A 54 -17.05 4.49 -5.96
C MET A 54 -17.83 3.77 -4.85
N ILE A 55 -19.09 3.43 -5.12
CA ILE A 55 -19.93 2.65 -4.21
C ILE A 55 -19.46 1.19 -4.25
N TRP A 56 -18.61 0.82 -3.30
CA TRP A 56 -18.22 -0.57 -3.08
C TRP A 56 -19.30 -1.29 -2.27
N GLU A 57 -19.76 -2.45 -2.73
CA GLU A 57 -20.65 -3.31 -1.93
C GLU A 57 -19.87 -3.92 -0.75
N THR A 58 -19.83 -3.21 0.38
CA THR A 58 -19.16 -3.61 1.63
C THR A 58 -19.99 -4.60 2.45
N ARG A 59 -20.70 -5.54 1.81
CA ARG A 59 -21.43 -6.60 2.52
C ARG A 59 -20.52 -7.63 3.20
N ALA A 60 -19.22 -7.62 2.87
CA ALA A 60 -18.23 -8.55 3.40
C ALA A 60 -17.42 -7.88 4.52
N GLY A 61 -17.96 -7.93 5.74
CA GLY A 61 -17.22 -7.63 6.96
C GLY A 61 -18.18 -7.43 8.11
N THR A 62 -17.89 -8.00 9.27
CA THR A 62 -18.57 -7.60 10.50
C THR A 62 -18.14 -6.17 10.82
N GLU A 63 -19.11 -5.29 11.05
CA GLU A 63 -18.81 -3.99 11.64
C GLU A 63 -18.19 -4.20 13.03
N TRP A 64 -17.31 -3.28 13.43
CA TRP A 64 -16.79 -3.29 14.79
C TRP A 64 -17.94 -3.05 15.76
N ASP A 65 -17.95 -3.77 16.88
CA ASP A 65 -18.84 -3.43 17.99
C ASP A 65 -18.46 -2.05 18.55
N GLU A 66 -19.44 -1.29 19.05
CA GLU A 66 -19.23 0.08 19.53
C GLU A 66 -18.16 0.14 20.65
N SER A 67 -18.06 -0.92 21.45
CA SER A 67 -17.08 -1.06 22.52
C SER A 67 -15.65 -1.28 22.02
N GLU A 68 -15.47 -1.99 20.90
CA GLU A 68 -14.16 -2.25 20.28
C GLU A 68 -13.70 -1.06 19.44
N ALA A 69 -14.63 -0.44 18.68
CA ALA A 69 -14.37 0.76 17.89
C ALA A 69 -13.91 1.95 18.75
N ALA A 70 -14.40 2.06 19.99
CA ALA A 70 -14.01 3.11 20.93
C ALA A 70 -12.52 3.10 21.32
N ASN A 71 -11.85 1.95 21.20
CA ASN A 71 -10.45 1.77 21.57
C ASN A 71 -9.46 1.91 20.40
N ILE A 72 -9.96 2.20 19.20
CA ILE A 72 -9.13 2.34 18.01
C ILE A 72 -9.34 3.74 17.42
N ASN A 73 -8.26 4.37 16.99
CA ASN A 73 -8.27 5.67 16.34
C ASN A 73 -7.80 5.50 14.90
N SER A 74 -8.55 6.02 13.94
CA SER A 74 -8.10 6.15 12.55
C SER A 74 -7.80 7.62 12.23
N TYR A 75 -6.76 7.82 11.45
CA TYR A 75 -6.35 9.14 11.00
C TYR A 75 -5.90 9.08 9.55
N ILE A 76 -6.50 9.92 8.71
CA ILE A 76 -6.06 10.11 7.33
C ILE A 76 -4.97 11.17 7.34
N CYS A 77 -3.77 10.79 6.90
CA CYS A 77 -2.66 11.72 6.81
C CYS A 77 -2.92 12.75 5.72
N ASN A 78 -3.19 13.99 6.13
CA ASN A 78 -3.37 15.09 5.19
C ASN A 78 -2.19 15.20 4.23
N SER A 79 -0.95 14.94 4.69
CA SER A 79 0.27 15.00 3.87
C SER A 79 0.38 13.94 2.75
N CYS A 80 0.01 12.67 2.97
CA CYS A 80 0.18 11.60 1.97
C CYS A 80 -1.11 10.89 1.55
N GLY A 81 -2.26 11.25 2.14
CA GLY A 81 -3.54 10.56 1.96
C GLY A 81 -3.59 9.17 2.59
N GLY A 82 -2.53 8.75 3.28
CA GLY A 82 -2.46 7.42 3.89
C GLY A 82 -3.32 7.35 5.14
N GLU A 83 -4.24 6.39 5.20
CA GLU A 83 -5.00 6.09 6.40
C GLU A 83 -4.15 5.27 7.39
N ILE A 84 -4.12 5.71 8.64
CA ILE A 84 -3.35 5.11 9.72
C ILE A 84 -4.34 4.71 10.81
N VAL A 85 -4.31 3.43 11.20
CA VAL A 85 -5.09 2.90 12.31
C VAL A 85 -4.14 2.63 13.49
N ALA A 86 -4.41 3.22 14.65
CA ALA A 86 -3.63 2.98 15.86
C ALA A 86 -4.50 2.87 17.11
N ASP A 87 -3.88 2.42 18.21
CA ASP A 87 -4.51 2.28 19.51
C ASP A 87 -4.94 3.64 20.11
N ALA A 88 -5.98 3.64 20.95
CA ALA A 88 -6.54 4.82 21.60
C ALA A 88 -5.52 5.68 22.36
N ASN A 89 -4.47 5.04 22.91
CA ASN A 89 -3.41 5.72 23.66
C ASN A 89 -2.37 6.42 22.78
N THR A 90 -2.41 6.23 21.46
CA THR A 90 -1.45 6.81 20.52
C THR A 90 -1.93 8.18 20.05
N ALA A 91 -1.63 9.22 20.84
CA ALA A 91 -2.09 10.59 20.57
C ALA A 91 -1.24 11.35 19.53
N ALA A 92 0.07 11.08 19.46
CA ALA A 92 0.98 11.74 18.53
C ALA A 92 2.02 10.73 18.03
N THR A 93 2.16 10.58 16.72
CA THR A 93 3.14 9.68 16.10
C THR A 93 3.54 10.22 14.74
N SER A 94 4.75 9.91 14.25
CA SER A 94 5.10 10.21 12.86
C SER A 94 4.41 9.25 11.90
N CYS A 95 3.83 9.79 10.82
CA CYS A 95 3.19 9.02 9.77
C CYS A 95 4.17 7.95 9.24
N PRO A 96 3.83 6.65 9.23
CA PRO A 96 4.74 5.60 8.80
C PRO A 96 5.09 5.68 7.31
N PHE A 97 4.29 6.40 6.52
CA PHE A 97 4.47 6.52 5.08
C PHE A 97 5.39 7.69 4.68
N CYS A 98 5.11 8.90 5.19
CA CYS A 98 5.84 10.12 4.81
C CYS A 98 6.65 10.75 5.96
N ASN A 99 6.64 10.14 7.15
CA ASN A 99 7.29 10.61 8.36
C ASN A 99 6.86 12.02 8.84
N ASN A 100 5.72 12.53 8.35
CA ASN A 100 5.15 13.77 8.84
C ASN A 100 4.64 13.59 10.28
N PRO A 101 4.93 14.49 11.24
CA PRO A 101 4.38 14.39 12.59
C PRO A 101 2.86 14.55 12.54
N VAL A 102 2.13 13.52 12.94
CA VAL A 102 0.66 13.54 12.94
C VAL A 102 0.13 13.47 14.37
N VAL A 103 -0.85 14.32 14.66
CA VAL A 103 -1.66 14.26 15.87
C VAL A 103 -2.94 13.52 15.50
N MET A 104 -3.22 12.41 16.17
CA MET A 104 -4.39 11.58 15.87
C MET A 104 -5.61 12.24 16.50
N VAL A 105 -6.51 12.78 15.67
CA VAL A 105 -7.66 13.59 16.11
C VAL A 105 -9.02 12.89 15.97
N GLY A 106 -9.07 11.69 15.38
CA GLY A 106 -10.31 10.99 15.02
C GLY A 106 -10.49 9.65 15.74
N LYS A 107 -11.73 9.38 16.18
CA LYS A 107 -12.18 8.03 16.55
C LYS A 107 -12.49 7.26 15.28
N LEU A 108 -12.23 5.95 15.28
CA LEU A 108 -12.57 5.08 14.16
C LEU A 108 -14.09 5.11 13.91
N SER A 109 -14.50 5.44 12.69
CA SER A 109 -15.89 5.29 12.25
C SER A 109 -15.90 4.75 10.83
N GLY A 110 -16.69 3.70 10.57
CA GLY A 110 -16.95 3.20 9.22
C GLY A 110 -15.90 2.27 8.59
N LEU A 111 -14.89 1.79 9.31
CA LEU A 111 -13.96 0.79 8.76
C LEU A 111 -14.44 -0.64 9.01
N LEU A 112 -14.25 -1.52 8.03
CA LEU A 112 -14.55 -2.94 8.14
C LEU A 112 -13.53 -3.63 9.06
N ARG A 113 -14.01 -4.55 9.90
CA ARG A 113 -13.12 -5.39 10.72
C ARG A 113 -12.41 -6.40 9.81
N PRO A 114 -11.07 -6.55 9.90
CA PRO A 114 -10.37 -7.53 9.10
C PRO A 114 -10.78 -8.96 9.50
N ASP A 115 -11.03 -9.82 8.51
CA ASP A 115 -11.35 -11.23 8.75
C ASP A 115 -10.16 -12.03 9.29
N TYR A 116 -8.94 -11.66 8.89
CA TYR A 116 -7.70 -12.31 9.26
C TYR A 116 -6.62 -11.30 9.63
N VAL A 117 -5.90 -11.60 10.70
CA VAL A 117 -4.71 -10.83 11.12
C VAL A 117 -3.57 -11.81 11.35
N ILE A 118 -2.41 -11.54 10.75
CA ILE A 118 -1.21 -12.35 10.94
C ILE A 118 -0.44 -11.76 12.14
N PRO A 119 -0.32 -12.47 13.27
CA PRO A 119 0.40 -11.93 14.42
C PRO A 119 1.90 -11.80 14.14
N PHE A 120 2.53 -10.78 14.72
CA PHE A 120 3.98 -10.65 14.69
C PHE A 120 4.65 -11.82 15.40
N LYS A 121 5.49 -12.56 14.65
CA LYS A 121 6.33 -13.64 15.19
C LYS A 121 7.69 -13.14 15.69
N LEU A 122 8.19 -12.04 15.13
CA LEU A 122 9.52 -11.51 15.41
C LEU A 122 9.41 -10.28 16.30
N ASP A 123 10.21 -10.26 17.36
CA ASP A 123 10.35 -9.10 18.21
C ASP A 123 11.18 -8.00 17.53
N LYS A 124 11.04 -6.76 18.03
CA LYS A 124 11.82 -5.61 17.57
C LYS A 124 13.33 -5.87 17.54
N LYS A 125 13.87 -6.57 18.55
CA LYS A 125 15.30 -6.93 18.60
C LYS A 125 15.71 -7.84 17.46
N ALA A 126 14.88 -8.85 17.15
CA ALA A 126 15.13 -9.77 16.05
C ALA A 126 15.05 -9.07 14.68
N ALA A 127 14.14 -8.10 14.53
CA ALA A 127 14.06 -7.26 13.33
C ALA A 127 15.32 -6.40 13.14
N ILE A 128 15.83 -5.78 14.20
CA ILE A 128 17.07 -4.99 14.21
C ILE A 128 18.28 -5.85 13.82
N GLU A 129 18.38 -7.05 14.39
CA GLU A 129 19.47 -7.99 14.09
C GLU A 129 19.39 -8.49 12.64
N GLY A 130 18.19 -8.83 12.16
CA GLY A 130 17.95 -9.22 10.78
C GLY A 130 18.35 -8.14 9.77
N LEU A 131 17.98 -6.88 10.05
CA LEU A 131 18.39 -5.74 9.24
C LEU A 131 19.91 -5.55 9.28
N SER A 132 20.51 -5.60 10.48
CA SER A 132 21.96 -5.46 10.64
C SER A 132 22.74 -6.52 9.86
N LYS A 133 22.26 -7.77 9.87
CA LYS A 133 22.80 -8.87 9.07
C LYS A 133 22.60 -8.62 7.57
N HIS A 134 21.44 -8.11 7.15
CA HIS A 134 21.18 -7.77 5.75
C HIS A 134 22.14 -6.69 5.23
N LEU A 135 22.54 -5.73 6.07
CA LEU A 135 23.45 -4.65 5.69
C LEU A 135 24.92 -5.07 5.60
N GLN A 136 25.29 -6.25 6.12
CA GLN A 136 26.65 -6.77 6.04
C GLN A 136 26.97 -7.31 4.63
N GLY A 137 28.21 -7.12 4.17
CA GLY A 137 28.71 -7.68 2.91
C GLY A 137 28.36 -6.90 1.62
N LYS A 138 27.63 -5.79 1.71
CA LYS A 138 27.29 -4.96 0.54
C LYS A 138 28.38 -3.94 0.24
N ARG A 139 29.16 -4.17 -0.83
CA ARG A 139 30.28 -3.31 -1.25
C ARG A 139 29.88 -1.89 -1.64
N LEU A 140 28.67 -1.69 -2.16
CA LEU A 140 28.15 -0.39 -2.61
C LEU A 140 27.37 0.36 -1.53
N LEU A 141 27.27 -0.17 -0.30
CA LEU A 141 26.52 0.48 0.77
C LEU A 141 27.36 1.62 1.39
N PRO A 142 26.91 2.88 1.33
CA PRO A 142 27.60 3.99 1.97
C PRO A 142 27.70 3.76 3.48
N LYS A 143 28.89 4.00 4.07
CA LYS A 143 29.10 3.81 5.52
C LYS A 143 28.15 4.65 6.37
N ILE A 144 27.83 5.86 5.91
CA ILE A 144 26.88 6.79 6.55
C ILE A 144 25.50 6.14 6.74
N PHE A 145 25.03 5.35 5.77
CA PHE A 145 23.75 4.63 5.88
C PHE A 145 23.77 3.52 6.92
N LYS A 146 24.94 3.04 7.35
CA LYS A 146 25.06 2.06 8.43
C LYS A 146 25.14 2.74 9.79
N ASP A 147 25.87 3.86 9.87
CA ASP A 147 26.24 4.51 11.12
C ASP A 147 25.17 5.52 11.63
N GLN A 148 24.44 6.19 10.73
CA GLN A 148 23.40 7.18 11.07
C GLN A 148 21.98 6.64 10.93
N ASN A 149 21.84 5.32 10.85
CA ASN A 149 20.55 4.73 10.59
C ASN A 149 19.72 4.69 11.88
N HIS A 150 18.50 5.22 11.83
CA HIS A 150 17.53 5.22 12.92
C HIS A 150 16.93 3.81 13.12
N ILE A 151 17.78 2.78 13.19
CA ILE A 151 17.40 1.36 13.26
C ILE A 151 16.57 1.07 14.52
N GLN A 152 16.74 1.88 15.58
CA GLN A 152 15.93 1.77 16.79
C GLN A 152 14.49 2.26 16.61
N GLU A 153 14.18 3.00 15.55
CA GLU A 153 12.84 3.53 15.26
C GLU A 153 12.01 2.57 14.38
N ILE A 154 12.44 1.32 14.17
CA ILE A 154 11.64 0.31 13.47
C ILE A 154 10.28 0.15 14.18
N LYS A 155 9.20 0.31 13.40
CA LYS A 155 7.81 0.13 13.82
C LYS A 155 7.21 -1.06 13.07
N GLY A 156 6.37 -1.84 13.76
CA GLY A 156 5.53 -2.85 13.13
C GLY A 156 4.28 -2.18 12.57
N ILE A 157 3.93 -2.48 11.33
CA ILE A 157 2.75 -1.94 10.64
C ILE A 157 2.01 -3.11 10.00
N TYR A 158 0.69 -3.12 10.10
CA TYR A 158 -0.16 -4.01 9.30
C TYR A 158 -0.55 -3.32 8.01
N VAL A 159 -0.36 -4.01 6.88
CA VAL A 159 -0.82 -3.56 5.57
C VAL A 159 -2.09 -4.34 5.22
N PRO A 160 -3.24 -3.68 5.01
CA PRO A 160 -4.47 -4.36 4.65
C PRO A 160 -4.39 -4.88 3.20
N PHE A 161 -4.86 -6.11 2.99
CA PHE A 161 -5.00 -6.72 1.68
C PHE A 161 -6.41 -7.28 1.55
N TRP A 162 -7.01 -7.11 0.37
CA TRP A 162 -8.29 -7.70 0.04
C TRP A 162 -8.06 -9.11 -0.49
N LEU A 163 -8.82 -10.08 0.01
CA LEU A 163 -8.77 -11.45 -0.46
C LEU A 163 -10.04 -11.74 -1.26
N PHE A 164 -9.87 -12.12 -2.52
CA PHE A 164 -10.96 -12.37 -3.45
C PHE A 164 -11.14 -13.87 -3.72
N ASN A 165 -12.39 -14.28 -3.89
CA ASN A 165 -12.73 -15.59 -4.43
C ASN A 165 -13.05 -15.44 -5.92
N ALA A 166 -12.57 -16.36 -6.74
CA ALA A 166 -12.81 -16.35 -8.17
C ALA A 166 -13.23 -17.75 -8.67
N ASP A 167 -14.44 -17.85 -9.20
CA ASP A 167 -14.92 -19.02 -9.90
C ASP A 167 -14.73 -18.83 -11.40
N THR A 168 -13.97 -19.73 -12.03
CA THR A 168 -13.64 -19.66 -13.45
C THR A 168 -14.12 -20.92 -14.15
N SER A 169 -14.82 -20.76 -15.27
CA SER A 169 -15.22 -21.86 -16.14
C SER A 169 -14.64 -21.61 -17.53
N ALA A 170 -13.83 -22.54 -18.03
CA ALA A 170 -13.16 -22.40 -19.31
C ALA A 170 -13.52 -23.57 -20.24
N ASN A 171 -13.75 -23.24 -21.51
CA ASN A 171 -13.90 -24.19 -22.60
C ASN A 171 -12.90 -23.83 -23.69
N ILE A 172 -11.98 -24.73 -23.98
CA ILE A 172 -10.88 -24.50 -24.92
C ILE A 172 -10.89 -25.60 -25.98
N ARG A 173 -10.78 -25.17 -27.23
CA ARG A 173 -10.64 -26.05 -28.40
C ARG A 173 -9.21 -25.96 -28.93
N TYR A 174 -8.54 -27.09 -29.04
CA TYR A 174 -7.19 -27.24 -29.56
C TYR A 174 -7.20 -28.03 -30.87
N ARG A 175 -6.32 -27.65 -31.78
CA ARG A 175 -5.97 -28.49 -32.93
C ARG A 175 -4.72 -29.28 -32.56
N ALA A 176 -4.87 -30.58 -32.35
CA ALA A 176 -3.77 -31.47 -32.00
C ALA A 176 -3.37 -32.32 -33.21
N THR A 177 -2.10 -32.70 -33.27
CA THR A 177 -1.57 -33.51 -34.38
C THR A 177 -0.75 -34.65 -33.82
N LYS A 178 -1.00 -35.88 -34.27
CA LYS A 178 -0.17 -37.05 -33.95
C LYS A 178 0.63 -37.41 -35.20
N VAL A 179 1.95 -37.26 -35.12
CA VAL A 179 2.88 -37.58 -36.19
C VAL A 179 3.53 -38.92 -35.88
N ARG A 180 3.53 -39.83 -36.85
CA ARG A 180 4.28 -41.08 -36.80
C ARG A 180 5.18 -41.14 -38.02
N SER A 181 6.46 -41.39 -37.80
CA SER A 181 7.43 -41.62 -38.88
C SER A 181 8.00 -43.02 -38.78
N TRP A 182 8.15 -43.68 -39.92
CA TRP A 182 8.86 -44.95 -40.05
C TRP A 182 9.61 -44.99 -41.38
N SER A 183 10.68 -45.77 -41.43
CA SER A 183 11.53 -45.90 -42.62
C SER A 183 11.59 -47.34 -43.08
N ASP A 184 11.65 -47.52 -44.39
CA ASP A 184 12.09 -48.74 -45.04
C ASP A 184 13.43 -48.47 -45.74
N SER A 185 14.04 -49.50 -46.32
CA SER A 185 15.31 -49.49 -47.04
C SER A 185 15.46 -48.36 -48.07
N ASN A 186 14.37 -47.91 -48.69
CA ASN A 186 14.39 -46.90 -49.76
C ASN A 186 13.66 -45.60 -49.44
N TYR A 187 12.79 -45.55 -48.42
CA TYR A 187 11.92 -44.39 -48.17
C TYR A 187 11.65 -44.16 -46.69
N ILE A 188 11.47 -42.89 -46.33
CA ILE A 188 10.97 -42.47 -45.02
C ILE A 188 9.53 -41.98 -45.20
N TYR A 189 8.62 -42.61 -44.48
CA TYR A 189 7.20 -42.27 -44.47
C TYR A 189 6.87 -41.49 -43.21
N THR A 190 6.09 -40.42 -43.36
CA THR A 190 5.56 -39.63 -42.23
C THR A 190 4.05 -39.53 -42.36
N GLU A 191 3.33 -40.17 -41.45
CA GLU A 191 1.88 -40.06 -41.31
C GLU A 191 1.55 -38.98 -40.28
N THR A 192 0.71 -38.02 -40.67
CA THR A 192 0.26 -36.94 -39.81
C THR A 192 -1.25 -37.00 -39.65
N ARG A 193 -1.74 -37.27 -38.44
CA ARG A 193 -3.18 -37.29 -38.12
C ARG A 193 -3.57 -36.03 -37.38
N TYR A 194 -4.61 -35.35 -37.85
CA TYR A 194 -5.15 -34.14 -37.23
C TYR A 194 -6.37 -34.46 -36.37
N TYR A 195 -6.42 -33.87 -35.18
CA TYR A 195 -7.48 -34.05 -34.19
C TYR A 195 -7.99 -32.67 -33.74
N SER A 196 -9.32 -32.55 -33.59
CA SER A 196 -9.94 -31.45 -32.86
C SER A 196 -10.19 -31.90 -31.43
N VAL A 197 -9.45 -31.35 -30.49
CA VAL A 197 -9.55 -31.69 -29.07
C VAL A 197 -10.28 -30.58 -28.35
N GLN A 198 -11.33 -30.92 -27.61
CA GLN A 198 -12.02 -29.98 -26.74
C GLN A 198 -11.72 -30.33 -25.29
N ARG A 199 -11.40 -29.33 -24.48
CA ARG A 199 -11.25 -29.46 -23.02
C ARG A 199 -12.10 -28.40 -22.36
N SER A 200 -12.92 -28.81 -21.41
CA SER A 200 -13.68 -27.94 -20.54
C SER A 200 -13.37 -28.26 -19.09
N GLY A 201 -13.32 -27.23 -18.25
CA GLY A 201 -13.12 -27.39 -16.83
C GLY A 201 -13.54 -26.15 -16.08
N SER A 202 -13.90 -26.35 -14.81
CA SER A 202 -14.12 -25.29 -13.84
C SER A 202 -12.97 -25.30 -12.83
N LEU A 203 -12.44 -24.13 -12.50
CA LEU A 203 -11.50 -23.92 -11.41
C LEU A 203 -12.04 -22.85 -10.48
N ARG A 204 -11.94 -23.13 -9.18
CA ARG A 204 -12.27 -22.19 -8.11
C ARG A 204 -10.99 -21.80 -7.40
N PHE A 205 -10.82 -20.49 -7.24
CA PHE A 205 -9.75 -19.89 -6.45
C PHE A 205 -10.38 -19.28 -5.20
N GLU A 206 -9.79 -19.56 -4.05
CA GLU A 206 -10.23 -19.03 -2.78
C GLU A 206 -9.13 -18.15 -2.19
N ARG A 207 -9.53 -17.01 -1.63
CA ARG A 207 -8.65 -16.08 -0.89
C ARG A 207 -7.40 -15.66 -1.65
N VAL A 208 -7.57 -15.25 -2.90
CA VAL A 208 -6.49 -14.70 -3.74
C VAL A 208 -6.24 -13.24 -3.33
N PRO A 209 -5.00 -12.88 -2.93
CA PRO A 209 -4.63 -11.50 -2.59
C PRO A 209 -4.42 -10.60 -3.81
#